data_AF-A0AAJ3Z3N6-F1
#
_entry.id   AF-A0AAJ3Z3N6-F1
#
_cell.length_a   1.000
_cell.length_b   1.000
_cell.length_c   1.000
_cell.angle_alpha   90.00
_cell.angle_beta   90.00
_cell.angle_gamma   90.00
#
_symmetry.space_group_name_H-M   'P 1'
#
loop_
_entity.id
_entity.type
_entity.pdbx_description
1 polymer ?
#
loop_
_entity_poly.entity_id
_entity_poly.type
_entity_poly.pdbx_seq_one_letter_code
_entity_poly.pdbx_strand_id
1 'polypeptide(L)'
;MNEQIFIDYSRRFTKEEEKQIDQVKERKERVQRERRELMEKARSFHVPGHGPDFENMTNEQIENHIKFIEKTFEMAFSKDENKLFEECQRHISRSSEDDEGENEG
;
A
#
# COMPACT_ATOMS: atom_id res chain seq x y z
N MET A 1 -35.16 33.14 -20.43
CA MET A 1 -34.86 31.99 -21.32
C MET A 1 -33.73 31.24 -20.66
N ASN A 2 -33.99 30.01 -20.19
CA ASN A 2 -32.96 29.16 -19.60
C ASN A 2 -32.40 28.29 -20.71
N GLU A 3 -31.12 28.46 -21.03
CA GLU A 3 -30.42 27.58 -21.97
C GLU A 3 -30.18 26.24 -21.29
N GLN A 4 -30.96 25.24 -21.69
CA GLN A 4 -30.72 23.86 -21.32
C GLN A 4 -29.45 23.39 -22.05
N ILE A 5 -28.33 23.31 -21.35
CA ILE A 5 -27.08 22.77 -21.89
C ILE A 5 -27.31 21.29 -22.21
N PHE A 6 -27.43 20.97 -23.49
CA PHE A 6 -27.53 19.60 -23.97
C PHE A 6 -26.12 18.98 -23.97
N ILE A 7 -25.82 18.15 -22.97
CA ILE A 7 -24.58 17.38 -22.93
C ILE A 7 -24.75 16.20 -23.89
N ASP A 8 -24.09 16.28 -25.06
CA ASP A 8 -24.04 15.17 -26.01
C ASP A 8 -23.07 14.09 -25.50
N TYR A 9 -23.64 13.04 -24.90
CA TYR A 9 -22.91 11.86 -24.43
C TYR A 9 -22.31 11.01 -25.57
N SER A 10 -22.53 11.37 -26.84
CA SER A 10 -22.04 10.63 -28.02
C SER A 10 -20.67 11.09 -28.53
N ARG A 11 -19.96 11.96 -27.78
CA ARG A 11 -18.63 12.45 -28.17
C ARG A 11 -17.67 11.28 -28.38
N ARG A 12 -17.29 11.04 -29.64
CA ARG A 12 -16.27 10.05 -30.00
C ARG A 12 -14.91 10.55 -29.50
N PHE A 13 -14.20 9.71 -28.76
CA PHE A 13 -12.84 10.01 -28.32
C PHE A 13 -11.93 10.19 -29.53
N THR A 14 -11.05 11.17 -29.47
CA THR A 14 -9.98 11.34 -30.45
C THR A 14 -8.91 10.26 -30.22
N LYS A 15 -8.13 9.93 -31.26
CA LYS A 15 -7.01 8.97 -31.14
C LYS A 15 -6.01 9.33 -30.04
N GLU A 16 -5.84 10.63 -29.77
CA GLU A 16 -4.97 11.12 -28.70
C GLU A 16 -5.59 10.90 -27.31
N GLU A 17 -6.90 11.10 -27.16
CA GLU A 17 -7.63 10.77 -25.93
C GLU A 17 -7.64 9.25 -25.66
N GLU A 18 -7.82 8.42 -26.69
CA GLU A 18 -7.70 6.96 -26.59
C GLU A 18 -6.31 6.53 -26.10
N LYS A 19 -5.25 7.09 -26.68
CA LYS A 19 -3.87 6.82 -26.28
C LYS A 19 -3.57 7.25 -24.83
N GLN A 20 -4.18 8.34 -24.36
CA GLN A 20 -4.06 8.77 -22.96
C GLN A 20 -4.79 7.80 -22.02
N ILE A 21 -5.98 7.34 -22.40
CA ILE A 21 -6.74 6.33 -21.65
C ILE A 21 -5.92 5.04 -21.52
N ASP A 22 -5.34 4.55 -22.62
CA ASP A 22 -4.51 3.35 -22.61
C ASP A 22 -3.30 3.48 -21.68
N GLN A 23 -2.59 4.61 -21.72
CA GLN A 23 -1.47 4.87 -20.81
C GLN A 23 -1.89 4.88 -19.33
N VAL A 24 -3.04 5.47 -19.01
CA VAL A 24 -3.58 5.47 -17.63
C VAL A 24 -3.94 4.05 -17.20
N LYS A 25 -4.50 3.25 -18.10
CA LYS A 25 -4.83 1.85 -17.85
C LYS A 25 -3.59 1.00 -17.57
N GLU A 26 -2.55 1.12 -18.40
CA GLU A 26 -1.26 0.44 -18.19
C GLU A 26 -0.62 0.81 -16.85
N ARG A 27 -0.63 2.11 -16.49
CA ARG A 27 -0.12 2.58 -15.19
C ARG A 27 -0.90 1.97 -14.03
N LYS A 28 -2.23 1.92 -14.13
CA LYS A 28 -3.09 1.31 -13.11
C LYS A 28 -2.80 -0.17 -12.95
N GLU A 29 -2.66 -0.91 -14.06
CA GLU A 29 -2.33 -2.33 -14.04
C GLU A 29 -0.95 -2.60 -13.42
N ARG A 30 0.03 -1.73 -13.69
CA ARG A 30 1.37 -1.82 -13.07
C ARG A 30 1.29 -1.66 -11.56
N VAL A 31 0.62 -0.61 -11.07
CA VAL A 31 0.46 -0.35 -9.62
C VAL A 31 -0.29 -1.51 -8.93
N GLN A 32 -1.30 -2.07 -9.57
CA GLN A 32 -2.03 -3.22 -9.04
C GLN A 32 -1.17 -4.48 -8.97
N ARG A 33 -0.29 -4.70 -9.94
CA ARG A 33 0.67 -5.81 -9.94
C ARG A 33 1.68 -5.67 -8.80
N GLU A 34 2.30 -4.50 -8.68
CA GLU A 34 3.24 -4.18 -7.60
C GLU A 34 2.59 -4.39 -6.22
N ARG A 35 1.35 -3.90 -6.02
CA ARG A 35 0.61 -4.12 -4.76
C ARG A 35 0.39 -5.59 -4.46
N ARG A 36 0.07 -6.40 -5.48
CA ARG A 36 -0.16 -7.85 -5.31
C ARG A 36 1.13 -8.56 -4.87
N GLU A 37 2.23 -8.26 -5.53
CA GLU A 37 3.55 -8.84 -5.21
C GLU A 37 3.99 -8.47 -3.78
N LEU A 38 3.78 -7.22 -3.37
CA LEU A 38 4.04 -6.77 -2.01
C LEU A 38 3.20 -7.53 -0.98
N MET A 39 1.89 -7.68 -1.22
CA MET A 39 1.03 -8.43 -0.31
C MET A 39 1.39 -9.91 -0.24
N GLU A 40 1.71 -10.53 -1.37
CA GLU A 40 2.10 -11.95 -1.42
C GLU A 40 3.39 -12.17 -0.62
N LYS A 41 4.40 -11.33 -0.85
CA LYS A 41 5.65 -11.37 -0.09
C LYS A 41 5.42 -11.13 1.39
N ALA A 42 4.67 -10.09 1.76
CA ALA A 42 4.39 -9.79 3.16
C ALA A 42 3.67 -10.95 3.85
N ARG A 43 2.62 -11.53 3.24
CA ARG A 43 1.88 -12.67 3.79
C ARG A 43 2.72 -13.93 3.93
N SER A 44 3.75 -14.12 3.09
CA SER A 44 4.64 -15.29 3.18
C SER A 44 5.46 -15.36 4.48
N PHE A 45 5.65 -14.23 5.17
CA PHE A 45 6.32 -14.20 6.47
C PHE A 45 5.39 -14.55 7.64
N HIS A 46 4.09 -14.67 7.39
CA HIS A 46 3.05 -14.79 8.40
C HIS A 46 2.29 -16.10 8.26
N VAL A 47 1.80 -16.62 9.38
CA VAL A 47 0.88 -17.76 9.37
C VAL A 47 -0.50 -17.24 8.97
N PRO A 48 -1.30 -17.97 8.17
CA PRO A 48 -2.67 -17.56 7.84
C PRO A 48 -3.48 -17.22 9.10
N GLY A 49 -4.13 -16.05 9.10
CA GLY A 49 -4.90 -15.55 10.25
C GLY A 49 -4.05 -14.86 11.34
N HIS A 50 -2.72 -14.85 11.20
CA HIS A 50 -1.80 -14.20 12.14
C HIS A 50 -0.83 -13.30 11.39
N GLY A 51 -1.17 -12.02 11.27
CA GLY A 51 -0.34 -11.00 10.65
C GLY A 51 -1.09 -9.67 10.59
N PRO A 52 -0.41 -8.57 10.23
CA PRO A 52 -1.08 -7.29 10.04
C PRO A 52 -2.14 -7.38 8.93
N ASP A 53 -3.14 -6.51 9.02
CA ASP A 53 -4.11 -6.34 7.95
C ASP A 53 -3.52 -5.56 6.78
N PHE A 54 -2.86 -6.28 5.87
CA PHE A 54 -2.23 -5.70 4.69
C PHE A 54 -3.24 -5.04 3.74
N GLU A 55 -4.52 -5.38 3.80
CA GLU A 55 -5.54 -4.82 2.90
C GLU A 55 -5.74 -3.33 3.14
N ASN A 56 -5.66 -2.92 4.41
CA ASN A 56 -5.77 -1.55 4.86
C ASN A 56 -4.43 -0.78 4.89
N MET A 57 -3.32 -1.42 4.52
CA MET A 57 -2.00 -0.78 4.45
C MET A 57 -1.68 -0.19 3.06
N THR A 58 -0.93 0.91 3.05
CA THR A 58 -0.32 1.47 1.85
C THR A 58 0.84 0.59 1.36
N ASN A 59 1.23 0.71 0.09
CA ASN A 59 2.36 -0.05 -0.45
C ASN A 59 3.66 0.25 0.33
N GLU A 60 3.87 1.51 0.75
CA GLU A 60 5.03 1.91 1.55
C GLU A 60 5.04 1.24 2.93
N GLN A 61 3.88 1.18 3.61
CA GLN A 61 3.76 0.48 4.89
C GLN A 61 4.06 -1.01 4.75
N ILE A 62 3.57 -1.65 3.67
CA ILE A 62 3.84 -3.06 3.38
C ILE A 62 5.34 -3.29 3.10
N GLU A 63 5.99 -2.42 2.33
CA GLU A 63 7.43 -2.48 2.08
C GLU A 63 8.26 -2.32 3.36
N ASN A 64 7.90 -1.36 4.20
CA ASN A 64 8.59 -1.12 5.47
C ASN A 64 8.44 -2.32 6.41
N HIS A 65 7.25 -2.94 6.44
CA HIS A 65 7.02 -4.17 7.19
C HIS A 65 7.87 -5.34 6.70
N ILE A 66 7.97 -5.53 5.38
CA ILE A 66 8.84 -6.56 4.77
C ILE A 66 10.30 -6.32 5.18
N LYS A 67 10.80 -5.09 5.01
CA LYS A 67 12.19 -4.72 5.37
C LYS A 67 12.47 -4.97 6.84
N PHE A 68 11.52 -4.64 7.71
CA PHE A 68 11.64 -4.87 9.14
C PHE A 68 11.81 -6.36 9.46
N ILE A 69 10.99 -7.23 8.87
CA ILE A 69 11.08 -8.68 9.07
C ILE A 69 12.41 -9.23 8.54
N GLU A 70 12.80 -8.86 7.31
CA GLU A 70 14.06 -9.29 6.70
C GLU A 70 15.27 -8.90 7.55
N LYS A 71 15.30 -7.64 8.02
CA LYS A 71 16.36 -7.15 8.90
C LYS A 71 16.35 -7.85 10.26
N THR A 72 15.17 -8.16 10.80
CA THR A 72 15.06 -8.90 12.07
C THR A 72 15.65 -10.32 11.92
N PHE A 73 15.37 -11.01 10.81
CA PHE A 73 16.01 -12.30 10.53
C PHE A 73 17.52 -12.18 10.34
N GLU A 74 17.98 -11.22 9.54
CA GLU A 74 19.42 -10.96 9.36
C GLU A 74 20.11 -10.75 10.70
N MET A 75 19.53 -9.90 11.57
CA MET A 75 20.06 -9.60 12.89
C MET A 75 20.03 -10.84 13.81
N ALA A 76 18.93 -11.60 13.84
CA ALA A 76 18.79 -12.80 14.66
C ALA A 76 19.79 -13.92 14.30
N PHE A 77 20.21 -14.00 13.04
CA PHE A 77 21.23 -14.95 12.59
C PHE A 77 22.63 -14.34 12.50
N SER A 78 22.78 -13.05 12.81
CA SER A 78 24.06 -12.36 12.97
C SER A 78 24.50 -12.37 14.43
N LYS A 79 25.81 -12.29 14.69
CA LYS A 79 26.36 -12.38 16.07
C LYS A 79 26.21 -11.09 16.90
N ASP A 80 25.44 -10.09 16.43
CA ASP A 80 25.30 -8.77 17.05
C ASP A 80 23.89 -8.56 17.66
N GLU A 81 23.63 -9.19 18.81
CA GLU A 81 22.30 -9.31 19.43
C GLU A 81 21.71 -8.00 20.01
N ASN A 82 22.54 -7.01 20.36
CA ASN A 82 22.11 -5.86 21.19
C ASN A 82 21.32 -4.76 20.45
N LYS A 83 21.30 -4.73 19.11
CA LYS A 83 20.54 -3.71 18.34
C LYS A 83 19.08 -4.10 18.09
N LEU A 84 18.72 -5.35 18.35
CA LEU A 84 17.42 -5.94 18.00
C LEU A 84 16.25 -5.30 18.76
N PHE A 85 16.39 -5.09 20.07
CA PHE A 85 15.28 -4.72 20.94
C PHE A 85 14.82 -3.26 20.75
N GLU A 86 15.77 -2.33 20.65
CA GLU A 86 15.52 -0.89 20.53
C GLU A 86 14.89 -0.50 19.18
N GLU A 87 15.30 -1.15 18.09
CA GLU A 87 14.78 -0.85 16.75
C GLU A 87 13.36 -1.42 16.55
N CYS A 88 13.09 -2.61 17.09
CA CYS A 88 11.75 -3.20 17.11
C CYS A 88 10.74 -2.32 17.88
N GLN A 89 11.12 -1.82 19.06
CA GLN A 89 10.24 -0.95 19.84
C GLN A 89 9.89 0.35 19.12
N ARG A 90 10.86 0.99 18.45
CA ARG A 90 10.62 2.25 17.73
C ARG A 90 9.64 2.09 16.55
N HIS A 91 9.66 0.96 15.85
CA HIS A 91 8.74 0.73 14.73
C HIS A 91 7.32 0.38 15.18
N ILE A 92 7.16 -0.33 16.31
CA ILE A 92 5.83 -0.66 16.86
C ILE A 92 5.12 0.58 17.40
N SER A 93 5.84 1.50 18.06
CA SER A 93 5.24 2.73 18.60
C SER A 93 4.77 3.72 17.53
N ARG A 94 5.29 3.65 16.30
CA ARG A 94 4.90 4.56 15.21
C ARG A 94 3.64 4.14 14.45
N SER A 95 3.24 2.88 14.55
CA SER A 95 2.05 2.33 13.88
C SER A 95 0.79 2.40 14.75
N SER A 96 0.88 2.89 15.99
CA SER A 96 -0.25 2.98 16.93
C SER A 96 -0.88 4.37 17.07
N GLU A 97 -0.39 5.40 16.35
CA GLU A 97 -0.83 6.79 16.53
C GLU A 97 -1.95 7.25 15.57
N ASP A 98 -2.38 6.41 14.62
CA ASP A 98 -3.38 6.80 13.60
C ASP A 98 -4.83 6.35 13.90
N ASP A 99 -5.14 5.90 15.12
CA ASP A 99 -6.47 5.35 15.48
C ASP A 99 -7.16 6.08 16.64
N GLU A 100 -7.06 7.43 16.66
CA GLU A 100 -8.00 8.25 17.43
C GLU A 100 -9.04 8.87 16.49
N GLY A 101 -10.06 8.06 16.18
CA GLY A 101 -11.30 8.54 15.61
C GLY A 101 -12.00 9.52 16.55
N GLU A 102 -12.27 10.71 16.03
CA GLU A 102 -13.15 11.72 16.62
C GLU A 102 -14.49 11.07 17.01
N ASN A 103 -14.76 11.00 18.31
CA ASN A 103 -16.07 10.65 18.84
C ASN A 103 -16.65 11.91 19.51
N GLU A 104 -17.38 12.70 18.74
CA GLU A 104 -18.24 13.76 19.27
C GLU A 104 -19.55 13.12 19.77
N GLY A 105 -19.78 13.21 21.09
CA GLY A 105 -21.02 12.85 21.76
C GLY A 105 -21.35 13.85 22.85
#